data_AF-A0A843I3Q8-F1
#
_entry.id   AF-A0A843I3Q8-F1
#
_cell.length_a   1.000
_cell.length_b   1.000
_cell.length_c   1.000
_cell.angle_alpha   90.00
_cell.angle_beta   90.00
_cell.angle_gamma   90.00
#
_symmetry.space_group_name_H-M   'P 1'
#
loop_
_entity.id
_entity.type
_entity.pdbx_description
1 polymer ?
#
loop_
_entity_poly.entity_id
_entity_poly.type
_entity_poly.pdbx_seq_one_letter_code
_entity_poly.pdbx_strand_id
1 'polypeptide(L)'
;NIKEKTPDFIKIEELKSKYQNDLDYIKTHESKEQTTKKAKNSELIVLGSGNLGLIYLTQWTKRLNYEEIVMLFPNLIPGLVKHKGIGFILVDSFTNGPMAIGAEGIYYLNTDRIEGKNPLENFGKNAAMHLKRHNKFKNMPDILVNSFYDPKTEEICAFEELIGSHGGLGGSQTRPFILYPSNWEDPEELIGAKSIYDFLKKEIDELKNS
;
A
#
# COMPACT_ATOMS: atom_id res chain seq x y z
N ASN A 1 4.27 26.34 -13.39
CA ASN A 1 3.49 26.91 -12.29
C ASN A 1 2.08 26.34 -12.29
N ILE A 2 1.94 25.10 -11.84
CA ILE A 2 0.62 24.52 -11.54
C ILE A 2 0.18 25.18 -10.22
N LYS A 3 -0.93 25.91 -10.22
CA LYS A 3 -1.52 26.41 -8.97
C LYS A 3 -2.03 25.19 -8.20
N GLU A 4 -1.61 25.02 -6.95
CA GLU A 4 -2.14 23.97 -6.08
C GLU A 4 -3.66 24.17 -5.98
N LYS A 5 -4.44 23.11 -6.25
CA LYS A 5 -5.89 23.17 -6.06
C LYS A 5 -6.17 23.03 -4.57
N THR A 6 -6.88 24.01 -4.02
CA THR A 6 -7.40 23.95 -2.65
C THR A 6 -8.65 23.05 -2.62
N PRO A 7 -8.87 22.30 -1.53
CA PRO A 7 -10.08 21.52 -1.38
C PRO A 7 -11.33 22.40 -1.29
N ASP A 8 -12.42 21.93 -1.89
CA ASP A 8 -13.73 22.58 -1.83
C ASP A 8 -14.48 22.18 -0.56
N PHE A 9 -14.66 23.12 0.38
CA PHE A 9 -15.25 22.87 1.69
C PHE A 9 -16.71 22.40 1.64
N ILE A 10 -17.49 22.82 0.64
CA ILE A 10 -18.91 22.43 0.51
C ILE A 10 -19.01 20.93 0.24
N LYS A 11 -18.12 20.42 -0.60
CA LYS A 11 -18.04 19.01 -0.98
C LYS A 11 -17.69 18.10 0.20
N ILE A 12 -17.03 18.64 1.24
CA ILE A 12 -16.65 17.90 2.46
C ILE A 12 -17.88 17.54 3.28
N GLU A 13 -18.76 18.52 3.53
CA GLU A 13 -19.95 18.33 4.34
C GLU A 13 -20.95 17.40 3.64
N GLU A 14 -21.06 17.49 2.32
CA GLU A 14 -21.86 16.58 1.50
C GLU A 14 -21.36 15.13 1.59
N LEU A 15 -20.05 14.90 1.49
CA LEU A 15 -19.50 13.54 1.59
C LEU A 15 -19.65 12.96 3.00
N LYS A 16 -19.39 13.76 4.04
CA LYS A 16 -19.52 13.33 5.45
C LYS A 16 -20.97 13.05 5.86
N SER A 17 -21.93 13.77 5.30
CA SER A 17 -23.36 13.52 5.56
C SER A 17 -23.90 12.33 4.78
N LYS A 18 -23.26 11.98 3.65
CA LYS A 18 -23.70 10.89 2.77
C LYS A 18 -23.31 9.49 3.26
N TYR A 19 -22.18 9.35 3.96
CA TYR A 19 -21.65 8.05 4.38
C TYR A 19 -21.57 7.96 5.90
N GLN A 20 -21.95 6.80 6.44
CA GLN A 20 -21.93 6.56 7.89
C GLN A 20 -20.50 6.48 8.44
N ASN A 21 -19.60 5.87 7.67
CA ASN A 21 -18.18 5.72 7.99
C ASN A 21 -17.35 5.44 6.72
N ASP A 22 -16.04 5.22 6.88
CA ASP A 22 -15.13 4.95 5.77
C ASP A 22 -15.49 3.66 5.01
N LEU A 23 -15.84 2.58 5.71
CA LEU A 23 -16.19 1.32 5.05
C LEU A 23 -17.50 1.41 4.26
N ASP A 24 -18.47 2.16 4.78
CA ASP A 24 -19.72 2.48 4.09
C ASP A 24 -19.45 3.27 2.80
N TYR A 25 -18.58 4.29 2.87
CA TYR A 25 -18.10 5.00 1.67
C TYR A 25 -17.47 4.05 0.64
N ILE A 26 -16.56 3.17 1.07
CA ILE A 26 -15.94 2.19 0.16
C ILE A 26 -16.99 1.30 -0.49
N LYS A 27 -17.93 0.75 0.28
CA LYS A 27 -18.90 -0.22 -0.23
C LYS A 27 -19.95 0.43 -1.12
N THR A 28 -20.54 1.54 -0.70
CA THR A 28 -21.76 2.09 -1.30
C THR A 28 -21.50 3.19 -2.34
N HIS A 29 -20.30 3.78 -2.39
CA HIS A 29 -19.98 4.78 -3.41
C HIS A 29 -19.95 4.15 -4.80
N GLU A 30 -20.86 4.56 -5.67
CA GLU A 30 -20.83 4.23 -7.09
C GLU A 30 -19.87 5.18 -7.81
N SER A 31 -18.69 4.66 -8.16
CA SER A 31 -17.72 5.38 -8.96
C SER A 31 -18.28 5.60 -10.37
N LYS A 32 -18.45 6.85 -10.78
CA LYS A 32 -18.84 7.19 -12.15
C LYS A 32 -17.62 7.25 -13.05
N GLU A 33 -17.60 6.48 -14.12
CA GLU A 33 -16.62 6.67 -15.19
C GLU A 33 -16.84 8.05 -15.83
N GLN A 34 -15.82 8.89 -15.76
CA GLN A 34 -15.80 10.18 -16.45
C GLN A 34 -14.89 10.06 -17.66
N THR A 35 -15.30 10.66 -18.77
CA THR A 35 -14.47 10.78 -19.98
C THR A 35 -13.13 11.43 -19.62
N THR A 36 -12.05 10.68 -19.77
CA THR A 36 -10.72 11.09 -19.32
C THR A 36 -10.08 12.05 -20.33
N LYS A 37 -9.39 13.07 -19.83
CA LYS A 37 -8.36 13.76 -20.62
C LYS A 37 -7.31 12.71 -21.04
N LYS A 38 -6.65 12.90 -22.19
CA LYS A 38 -5.54 12.02 -22.59
C LYS A 38 -4.52 11.92 -21.45
N ALA A 39 -3.97 10.72 -21.20
CA ALA A 39 -3.03 10.45 -20.10
C ALA A 39 -1.85 11.45 -20.03
N LYS A 40 -1.37 11.95 -21.18
CA LYS A 40 -0.33 12.99 -21.26
C LYS A 40 -0.70 14.35 -20.63
N ASN A 41 -1.98 14.58 -20.39
CA ASN A 41 -2.53 15.78 -19.74
C ASN A 41 -3.00 15.45 -18.31
N SER A 42 -2.77 14.22 -17.83
CA SER A 42 -3.11 13.82 -16.47
C SER A 42 -2.05 14.35 -15.51
N GLU A 43 -2.53 14.89 -14.40
CA GLU A 43 -1.71 15.51 -13.37
C GLU A 43 -1.34 14.47 -12.28
N LEU A 44 -1.03 13.24 -12.71
CA LEU A 44 -0.67 12.10 -11.86
C LEU A 44 0.38 11.22 -12.53
N ILE A 45 1.23 10.58 -11.73
CA ILE A 45 2.19 9.57 -12.17
C ILE A 45 1.78 8.23 -11.57
N VAL A 46 1.68 7.19 -12.40
CA VAL A 46 1.54 5.80 -11.94
C VAL A 46 2.80 5.04 -12.34
N LEU A 47 3.44 4.40 -11.37
CA LEU A 47 4.57 3.51 -11.60
C LEU A 47 4.14 2.08 -11.26
N GLY A 48 4.25 1.17 -12.21
CA GLY A 48 4.17 -0.26 -11.96
C GLY A 48 5.56 -0.80 -11.62
N SER A 49 5.64 -1.70 -10.64
CA SER A 49 6.82 -2.51 -10.35
C SER A 49 6.35 -3.88 -9.92
N GLY A 50 6.42 -4.85 -10.84
CA GLY A 50 5.82 -6.16 -10.64
C GLY A 50 4.35 -6.06 -10.21
N ASN A 51 4.02 -6.55 -9.01
CA ASN A 51 2.65 -6.59 -8.49
C ASN A 51 2.30 -5.40 -7.57
N LEU A 52 3.16 -4.38 -7.56
CA LEU A 52 3.07 -3.14 -6.80
C LEU A 52 2.85 -1.94 -7.73
N GLY A 53 1.88 -1.09 -7.39
CA GLY A 53 1.60 0.17 -8.06
C GLY A 53 1.87 1.34 -7.12
N LEU A 54 2.47 2.41 -7.64
CA LEU A 54 2.74 3.64 -6.89
C LEU A 54 2.05 4.80 -7.62
N ILE A 55 1.10 5.46 -6.94
CA ILE A 55 0.35 6.58 -7.49
C ILE A 55 0.80 7.87 -6.80
N TYR A 56 1.31 8.81 -7.59
CA TYR A 56 1.74 10.14 -7.16
C TYR A 56 0.84 11.22 -7.77
N LEU A 57 0.23 12.06 -6.94
CA LEU A 57 -0.63 13.18 -7.31
C LEU A 57 0.20 14.46 -7.38
N THR A 58 0.78 14.73 -8.55
CA THR A 58 1.90 15.67 -8.71
C THR A 58 1.53 17.15 -8.69
N GLN A 59 0.25 17.49 -8.50
CA GLN A 59 -0.18 18.89 -8.34
C GLN A 59 0.15 19.45 -6.95
N TRP A 60 0.43 18.60 -5.98
CA TRP A 60 0.75 18.99 -4.62
C TRP A 60 2.19 18.66 -4.31
N THR A 61 2.86 19.58 -3.61
CA THR A 61 4.26 19.43 -3.19
C THR A 61 4.44 18.44 -2.02
N LYS A 62 3.34 18.07 -1.36
CA LYS A 62 3.27 17.10 -0.26
C LYS A 62 2.44 15.89 -0.66
N ARG A 63 2.70 14.77 0.01
CA ARG A 63 1.83 13.59 -0.01
C ARG A 63 0.45 13.96 0.57
N LEU A 64 -0.61 13.62 -0.16
CA LEU A 64 -1.97 13.78 0.27
C LEU A 64 -2.39 12.63 1.19
N ASN A 65 -3.20 12.97 2.18
CA ASN A 65 -3.83 12.01 3.08
C ASN A 65 -5.15 11.49 2.49
N TYR A 66 -5.64 10.38 3.04
CA TYR A 66 -6.91 9.74 2.71
C TYR A 66 -8.06 10.75 2.61
N GLU A 67 -8.22 11.59 3.63
CA GLU A 67 -9.30 12.57 3.68
C GLU A 67 -9.17 13.61 2.55
N GLU A 68 -7.95 14.09 2.26
CA GLU A 68 -7.68 15.02 1.16
C GLU A 68 -8.02 14.35 -0.19
N ILE A 69 -7.65 13.08 -0.36
CA ILE A 69 -7.93 12.29 -1.57
C ILE A 69 -9.44 12.07 -1.76
N VAL A 70 -10.16 11.69 -0.70
CA VAL A 70 -11.62 11.50 -0.74
C VAL A 70 -12.33 12.79 -1.16
N MET A 71 -11.85 13.94 -0.67
CA MET A 71 -12.42 15.24 -0.99
C MET A 71 -12.17 15.66 -2.44
N LEU A 72 -10.92 15.53 -2.90
CA LEU A 72 -10.51 15.95 -4.24
C LEU A 72 -11.01 14.96 -5.32
N PHE A 73 -10.95 13.67 -5.02
CA PHE A 73 -11.18 12.56 -5.96
C PHE A 73 -12.06 11.45 -5.34
N PRO A 74 -13.35 11.72 -5.05
CA PRO A 74 -14.23 10.78 -4.33
C PRO A 74 -14.46 9.44 -5.05
N ASN A 75 -14.23 9.37 -6.37
CA ASN A 75 -14.35 8.11 -7.11
C ASN A 75 -13.08 7.25 -7.05
N LEU A 76 -11.93 7.81 -6.67
CA LEU A 76 -10.61 7.20 -6.87
C LEU A 76 -10.41 5.98 -5.98
N ILE A 77 -10.53 6.16 -4.66
CA ILE A 77 -10.29 5.06 -3.71
C ILE A 77 -11.31 3.93 -3.92
N PRO A 78 -12.64 4.16 -3.96
CA PRO A 78 -13.62 3.10 -4.25
C PRO A 78 -13.38 2.45 -5.61
N GLY A 79 -13.01 3.21 -6.63
CA GLY A 79 -12.72 2.68 -7.97
C GLY A 79 -11.51 1.74 -7.98
N LEU A 80 -10.45 2.08 -7.24
CA LEU A 80 -9.26 1.23 -7.11
C LEU A 80 -9.60 -0.06 -6.36
N VAL A 81 -10.11 0.03 -5.14
CA VAL A 81 -10.27 -1.16 -4.27
C VAL A 81 -11.36 -2.11 -4.75
N LYS A 82 -12.31 -1.66 -5.57
CA LYS A 82 -13.31 -2.52 -6.21
C LYS A 82 -12.80 -3.22 -7.48
N HIS A 83 -11.65 -2.83 -8.02
CA HIS A 83 -11.09 -3.49 -9.19
C HIS A 83 -10.55 -4.87 -8.81
N LYS A 84 -11.00 -5.93 -9.49
CA LYS A 84 -10.63 -7.33 -9.19
C LYS A 84 -9.12 -7.62 -9.18
N GLY A 85 -8.33 -6.80 -9.88
CA GLY A 85 -6.87 -6.91 -9.93
C GLY A 85 -6.15 -6.36 -8.69
N ILE A 86 -6.85 -5.62 -7.82
CA ILE A 86 -6.30 -4.93 -6.65
C ILE A 86 -6.74 -5.70 -5.39
N GLY A 87 -5.77 -6.08 -4.55
CA GLY A 87 -6.04 -6.75 -3.28
C GLY A 87 -6.29 -5.73 -2.17
N PHE A 88 -5.40 -4.75 -2.08
CA PHE A 88 -5.54 -3.63 -1.16
C PHE A 88 -4.77 -2.41 -1.66
N ILE A 89 -5.10 -1.24 -1.13
CA ILE A 89 -4.27 -0.04 -1.21
C ILE A 89 -3.77 0.34 0.18
N LEU A 90 -2.64 1.06 0.26
CA LEU A 90 -2.14 1.71 1.47
C LEU A 90 -2.19 3.22 1.26
N VAL A 91 -2.89 3.91 2.18
CA VAL A 91 -3.03 5.37 2.20
C VAL A 91 -2.80 5.86 3.63
N ASP A 92 -2.17 7.01 3.79
CA ASP A 92 -2.00 7.64 5.10
C ASP A 92 -3.21 8.51 5.43
N SER A 93 -3.70 8.46 6.67
CA SER A 93 -4.79 9.32 7.15
C SER A 93 -4.28 10.17 8.31
N PHE A 94 -4.67 11.44 8.34
CA PHE A 94 -4.32 12.29 9.48
C PHE A 94 -5.14 11.93 10.73
N THR A 95 -6.34 11.37 10.57
CA THR A 95 -7.23 10.98 11.68
C THR A 95 -6.85 9.62 12.24
N ASN A 96 -6.56 8.66 11.36
CA ASN A 96 -6.46 7.25 11.69
C ASN A 96 -5.04 6.67 11.53
N GLY A 97 -4.10 7.45 10.98
CA GLY A 97 -2.79 6.97 10.57
C GLY A 97 -2.86 6.11 9.30
N PRO A 98 -1.84 5.27 9.02
CA PRO A 98 -1.82 4.44 7.83
C PRO A 98 -2.96 3.40 7.83
N MET A 99 -3.63 3.28 6.68
CA MET A 99 -4.74 2.36 6.47
C MET A 99 -4.47 1.47 5.26
N ALA A 100 -4.59 0.15 5.45
CA ALA A 100 -4.71 -0.78 4.33
C ALA A 100 -6.21 -0.97 4.02
N ILE A 101 -6.63 -0.70 2.79
CA ILE A 101 -8.04 -0.66 2.38
C ILE A 101 -8.24 -1.67 1.26
N GLY A 102 -9.13 -2.64 1.46
CA GLY A 102 -9.60 -3.56 0.42
C GLY A 102 -11.07 -3.31 0.07
N ALA A 103 -11.62 -4.09 -0.85
CA ALA A 103 -13.01 -3.96 -1.31
C ALA A 103 -14.05 -4.12 -0.18
N GLU A 104 -13.73 -4.94 0.83
CA GLU A 104 -14.68 -5.37 1.86
C GLU A 104 -14.28 -5.01 3.29
N GLY A 105 -13.15 -4.33 3.48
CA GLY A 105 -12.70 -3.92 4.80
C GLY A 105 -11.43 -3.08 4.83
N ILE A 106 -11.16 -2.56 6.03
CA ILE A 106 -10.08 -1.61 6.33
C ILE A 106 -9.29 -2.16 7.52
N TYR A 107 -7.97 -2.19 7.37
CA TYR A 107 -7.04 -2.44 8.46
C TYR A 107 -6.41 -1.11 8.89
N TYR A 108 -6.67 -0.68 10.11
CA TYR A 108 -6.08 0.51 10.72
C TYR A 108 -4.74 0.15 11.34
N LEU A 109 -3.65 0.48 10.65
CA LEU A 109 -2.34 -0.07 10.96
C LEU A 109 -1.81 0.42 12.31
N ASN A 110 -2.10 1.64 12.77
CA ASN A 110 -1.58 2.08 14.07
C ASN A 110 -2.21 1.36 15.27
N THR A 111 -3.47 0.96 15.16
CA THR A 111 -4.25 0.37 16.28
C THR A 111 -4.49 -1.13 16.13
N ASP A 112 -4.08 -1.72 14.99
CA ASP A 112 -4.37 -3.09 14.61
C ASP A 112 -5.87 -3.44 14.62
N ARG A 113 -6.72 -2.40 14.49
CA ARG A 113 -8.17 -2.54 14.38
C ARG A 113 -8.54 -2.89 12.94
N ILE A 114 -9.46 -3.84 12.77
CA ILE A 114 -10.03 -4.21 11.47
C ILE A 114 -11.51 -3.85 11.46
N GLU A 115 -11.96 -3.24 10.37
CA GLU A 115 -13.38 -3.01 10.08
C GLU A 115 -13.76 -3.79 8.81
N GLY A 116 -14.77 -4.65 8.87
CA GLY A 116 -15.12 -5.53 7.76
C GLY A 116 -14.16 -6.73 7.64
N LYS A 117 -13.84 -7.16 6.41
CA LYS A 117 -12.89 -8.25 6.15
C LYS A 117 -11.45 -7.75 6.22
N ASN A 118 -10.54 -8.56 6.76
CA ASN A 118 -9.13 -8.19 6.84
C ASN A 118 -8.48 -8.16 5.44
N PRO A 119 -8.08 -7.00 4.89
CA PRO A 119 -7.46 -6.92 3.57
C PRO A 119 -6.06 -7.54 3.52
N LEU A 120 -5.43 -7.81 4.67
CA LEU A 120 -4.07 -8.35 4.78
C LEU A 120 -4.01 -9.84 5.14
N GLU A 121 -5.17 -10.51 5.27
CA GLU A 121 -5.29 -11.89 5.78
C GLU A 121 -4.34 -12.88 5.09
N ASN A 122 -4.22 -12.79 3.76
CA ASN A 122 -3.43 -13.73 2.96
C ASN A 122 -1.96 -13.31 2.78
N PHE A 123 -1.51 -12.18 3.33
CA PHE A 123 -0.17 -11.62 3.06
C PHE A 123 0.87 -11.91 4.15
N GLY A 124 0.52 -12.75 5.12
CA GLY A 124 1.39 -13.19 6.21
C GLY A 124 1.40 -12.26 7.43
N LYS A 125 1.79 -12.80 8.59
CA LYS A 125 1.71 -12.13 9.91
C LYS A 125 2.46 -10.79 9.99
N ASN A 126 3.51 -10.62 9.19
CA ASN A 126 4.39 -9.45 9.22
C ASN A 126 3.96 -8.34 8.22
N ALA A 127 2.91 -8.56 7.41
CA ALA A 127 2.46 -7.61 6.39
C ALA A 127 2.17 -6.23 6.98
N ALA A 128 1.38 -6.16 8.05
CA ALA A 128 1.03 -4.90 8.72
C ALA A 128 2.28 -4.15 9.23
N MET A 129 3.23 -4.87 9.83
CA MET A 129 4.50 -4.29 10.29
C MET A 129 5.31 -3.70 9.13
N HIS A 130 5.43 -4.42 8.02
CA HIS A 130 6.15 -3.93 6.85
C HIS A 130 5.45 -2.71 6.24
N LEU A 131 4.12 -2.70 6.13
CA LEU A 131 3.37 -1.55 5.62
C LEU A 131 3.52 -0.31 6.53
N LYS A 132 3.44 -0.49 7.86
CA LYS A 132 3.73 0.59 8.85
C LYS A 132 5.11 1.19 8.64
N ARG A 133 6.12 0.36 8.38
CA ARG A 133 7.49 0.81 8.11
C ARG A 133 7.59 1.58 6.79
N HIS A 134 7.03 1.05 5.70
CA HIS A 134 7.09 1.68 4.38
C HIS A 134 6.38 3.04 4.37
N ASN A 135 5.23 3.16 5.05
CA ASN A 135 4.48 4.41 5.14
C ASN A 135 5.29 5.58 5.74
N LYS A 136 6.36 5.30 6.51
CA LYS A 136 7.24 6.33 7.11
C LYS A 136 8.29 6.89 6.16
N PHE A 137 8.44 6.32 4.96
CA PHE A 137 9.44 6.78 4.01
C PHE A 137 9.07 8.13 3.39
N LYS A 138 10.05 9.02 3.28
CA LYS A 138 9.87 10.39 2.78
C LYS A 138 9.27 10.44 1.36
N ASN A 139 9.59 9.45 0.53
CA ASN A 139 9.19 9.41 -0.89
C ASN A 139 8.02 8.43 -1.15
N MET A 140 7.25 8.09 -0.10
CA MET A 140 6.08 7.22 -0.22
C MET A 140 5.05 7.85 -1.17
N PRO A 141 4.41 7.07 -2.07
CA PRO A 141 3.32 7.57 -2.91
C PRO A 141 2.11 8.00 -2.07
N ASP A 142 1.24 8.83 -2.66
CA ASP A 142 -0.08 9.15 -2.10
C ASP A 142 -0.89 7.87 -1.88
N ILE A 143 -0.86 6.97 -2.86
CA ILE A 143 -1.50 5.66 -2.80
C ILE A 143 -0.51 4.59 -3.27
N LEU A 144 -0.20 3.65 -2.39
CA LEU A 144 0.43 2.39 -2.78
C LEU A 144 -0.68 1.39 -3.08
N VAL A 145 -0.56 0.66 -4.19
CA VAL A 145 -1.52 -0.34 -4.65
C VAL A 145 -0.83 -1.68 -4.66
N ASN A 146 -1.39 -2.67 -3.96
CA ASN A 146 -0.96 -4.05 -4.09
C ASN A 146 -2.01 -4.81 -4.89
N SER A 147 -1.56 -5.60 -5.84
CA SER A 147 -2.46 -6.53 -6.52
C SER A 147 -3.09 -7.54 -5.56
N PHE A 148 -4.12 -8.23 -6.05
CA PHE A 148 -4.67 -9.37 -5.33
C PHE A 148 -3.62 -10.48 -5.17
N TYR A 149 -3.89 -11.38 -4.24
CA TYR A 149 -3.13 -12.62 -4.07
C TYR A 149 -4.11 -13.77 -3.82
N ASP A 150 -4.04 -14.81 -4.64
CA ASP A 150 -4.76 -16.06 -4.42
C ASP A 150 -3.85 -17.06 -3.69
N PRO A 151 -4.12 -17.39 -2.41
CA PRO A 151 -3.28 -18.31 -1.64
C PRO A 151 -3.37 -19.77 -2.11
N LYS A 152 -4.36 -20.15 -2.94
CA LYS A 152 -4.50 -21.52 -3.47
C LYS A 152 -3.65 -21.75 -4.70
N THR A 153 -3.65 -20.80 -5.63
CA THR A 153 -2.89 -20.87 -6.88
C THR A 153 -1.52 -20.20 -6.78
N GLU A 154 -1.28 -19.47 -5.69
CA GLU A 154 -0.14 -18.58 -5.47
C GLU A 154 -0.05 -17.43 -6.49
N GLU A 155 -1.15 -17.13 -7.17
CA GLU A 155 -1.19 -16.13 -8.25
C GLU A 155 -1.28 -14.69 -7.71
N ILE A 156 -0.59 -13.80 -8.41
CA ILE A 156 -0.62 -12.34 -8.23
C ILE A 156 -0.78 -11.67 -9.60
N CYS A 157 -1.22 -10.41 -9.63
CA CYS A 157 -1.31 -9.65 -10.87
C CYS A 157 -0.12 -8.70 -11.01
N ALA A 158 0.68 -8.88 -12.07
CA ALA A 158 1.63 -7.84 -12.47
C ALA A 158 0.88 -6.60 -12.98
N PHE A 159 1.38 -5.41 -12.65
CA PHE A 159 0.98 -4.14 -13.24
C PHE A 159 1.94 -3.68 -14.35
N GLU A 160 2.90 -4.53 -14.71
CA GLU A 160 3.86 -4.32 -15.80
C GLU A 160 3.74 -5.42 -16.86
N GLU A 161 4.34 -5.20 -18.03
CA GLU A 161 4.26 -6.13 -19.17
C GLU A 161 5.12 -7.40 -19.00
N LEU A 162 5.89 -7.50 -17.91
CA LEU A 162 6.78 -8.63 -17.63
C LEU A 162 6.04 -9.73 -16.86
N ILE A 163 6.39 -10.98 -17.16
CA ILE A 163 5.78 -12.18 -16.55
C ILE A 163 6.24 -12.36 -15.10
N GLY A 164 7.46 -11.92 -14.78
CA GLY A 164 7.98 -11.92 -13.42
C GLY A 164 7.35 -10.81 -12.59
N SER A 165 6.90 -11.12 -11.38
CA SER A 165 6.35 -10.14 -10.44
C SER A 165 7.22 -10.05 -9.20
N HIS A 166 7.47 -8.82 -8.76
CA HIS A 166 8.21 -8.49 -7.55
C HIS A 166 7.68 -7.22 -6.90
N GLY A 167 8.22 -6.87 -5.73
CA GLY A 167 8.07 -5.55 -5.10
C GLY A 167 6.87 -5.42 -4.16
N GLY A 168 5.73 -6.00 -4.52
CA GLY A 168 4.54 -6.02 -3.65
C GLY A 168 4.56 -7.19 -2.66
N LEU A 169 3.48 -7.35 -1.90
CA LEU A 169 3.24 -8.49 -1.02
C LEU A 169 2.51 -9.62 -1.77
N GLY A 170 2.70 -10.85 -1.28
CA GLY A 170 2.04 -12.06 -1.80
C GLY A 170 2.91 -12.84 -2.79
N GLY A 171 2.43 -14.02 -3.19
CA GLY A 171 3.10 -14.90 -4.14
C GLY A 171 4.29 -15.68 -3.57
N SER A 172 4.95 -16.45 -4.43
CA SER A 172 6.06 -17.35 -4.09
C SER A 172 7.33 -16.63 -3.60
N GLN A 173 7.45 -15.33 -3.86
CA GLN A 173 8.54 -14.46 -3.34
C GLN A 173 8.59 -14.38 -1.80
N THR A 174 7.60 -14.92 -1.10
CA THR A 174 7.50 -14.92 0.37
C THR A 174 8.18 -16.12 1.04
N ARG A 175 8.92 -16.96 0.30
CA ARG A 175 9.64 -18.14 0.82
C ARG A 175 11.17 -17.95 0.79
N PRO A 176 11.74 -17.04 1.62
CA PRO A 176 13.19 -16.85 1.65
C PRO A 176 13.89 -17.98 2.41
N PHE A 177 15.15 -18.21 2.09
CA PHE A 177 16.09 -18.96 2.92
C PHE A 177 17.44 -18.24 2.96
N ILE A 178 18.22 -18.51 4.00
CA ILE A 178 19.60 -18.04 4.12
C ILE A 178 20.47 -19.27 4.40
N LEU A 179 21.60 -19.36 3.71
CA LEU A 179 22.65 -20.32 3.98
C LEU A 179 23.81 -19.59 4.64
N TYR A 180 24.23 -20.02 5.82
CA TYR A 180 25.32 -19.41 6.58
C TYR A 180 26.24 -20.50 7.20
N PRO A 181 27.51 -20.18 7.52
CA PRO A 181 28.45 -21.13 8.12
C PRO A 181 27.90 -21.78 9.38
N SER A 182 28.10 -23.10 9.51
CA SER A 182 27.53 -23.90 10.60
C SER A 182 28.12 -23.60 11.99
N ASN A 183 29.23 -22.85 12.04
CA ASN A 183 29.89 -22.45 13.28
C ASN A 183 29.43 -21.07 13.80
N TRP A 184 28.54 -20.37 13.07
CA TRP A 184 27.92 -19.14 13.54
C TRP A 184 26.76 -19.43 14.48
N GLU A 185 26.42 -18.48 15.35
CA GLU A 185 25.24 -18.56 16.20
C GLU A 185 23.95 -18.51 15.37
N ASP A 186 22.91 -19.24 15.80
CA ASP A 186 21.59 -19.20 15.15
C ASP A 186 21.00 -17.78 15.29
N PRO A 187 20.66 -17.09 14.17
CA PRO A 187 20.13 -15.74 14.21
C PRO A 187 18.67 -15.65 14.69
N GLU A 188 18.03 -16.77 15.02
CA GLU A 188 16.59 -16.84 15.31
C GLU A 188 15.73 -16.29 14.13
N GLU A 189 14.54 -15.76 14.41
CA GLU A 189 13.62 -15.26 13.39
C GLU A 189 14.12 -13.92 12.78
N LEU A 190 14.60 -13.97 11.54
CA LEU A 190 14.98 -12.79 10.76
C LEU A 190 13.79 -12.18 10.01
N ILE A 191 13.31 -11.03 10.48
CA ILE A 191 12.19 -10.31 9.87
C ILE A 191 12.69 -9.12 9.04
N GLY A 192 12.60 -9.27 7.72
CA GLY A 192 12.90 -8.21 6.75
C GLY A 192 14.40 -7.88 6.61
N ALA A 193 14.73 -7.15 5.53
CA ALA A 193 16.11 -6.93 5.12
C ALA A 193 17.04 -6.28 6.17
N LYS A 194 16.50 -5.47 7.09
CA LYS A 194 17.31 -4.86 8.16
C LYS A 194 17.85 -5.92 9.13
N SER A 195 17.03 -6.86 9.56
CA SER A 195 17.47 -7.93 10.49
C SER A 195 18.58 -8.78 9.87
N ILE A 196 18.45 -9.09 8.56
CA ILE A 196 19.47 -9.78 7.78
C ILE A 196 20.78 -8.97 7.74
N TYR A 197 20.68 -7.66 7.49
CA TYR A 197 21.85 -6.78 7.51
C TYR A 197 22.53 -6.77 8.88
N ASP A 198 21.76 -6.60 9.97
CA ASP A 198 22.31 -6.54 11.32
C ASP A 198 23.01 -7.86 11.69
N PHE A 199 22.39 -9.00 11.33
CA PHE A 199 22.99 -10.34 11.49
C PHE A 199 24.31 -10.45 10.73
N LEU A 200 24.32 -10.24 9.41
CA LEU A 200 25.54 -10.35 8.62
C LEU A 200 26.62 -9.36 9.06
N LYS A 201 26.22 -8.18 9.54
CA LYS A 201 27.15 -7.16 10.03
C LYS A 201 27.83 -7.57 11.33
N LYS A 202 27.07 -8.16 12.28
CA LYS A 202 27.61 -8.75 13.52
C LYS A 202 28.71 -9.77 13.20
N GLU A 203 28.39 -10.74 12.34
CA GLU A 203 29.31 -11.84 11.98
C GLU A 203 30.59 -11.32 11.28
N ILE A 204 30.47 -10.32 10.40
CA ILE A 204 31.64 -9.67 9.78
C ILE A 204 32.54 -9.00 10.83
N ASP A 205 31.96 -8.41 11.87
CA ASP A 205 32.73 -7.72 12.91
C ASP A 205 33.39 -8.73 13.88
N GLU A 206 32.75 -9.87 14.16
CA GLU A 206 33.36 -10.97 14.91
C GLU A 206 34.58 -11.57 14.19
N LEU A 207 34.46 -11.83 12.88
CA LEU A 207 35.56 -12.35 12.05
C LEU A 207 36.76 -11.40 11.95
N LYS A 208 36.57 -10.09 12.15
CA LYS A 208 37.67 -9.12 12.16
C LYS A 208 38.41 -9.06 13.50
N ASN A 209 37.74 -9.49 14.56
CA ASN A 209 38.26 -9.45 15.92
C ASN A 209 38.83 -10.81 16.38
N SER A 210 38.63 -11.87 15.59
CA SER A 210 39.26 -13.19 15.72
C SER A 210 40.62 -13.27 15.05
#